data_AF-A0A8J6ZKC0-F1
#
_entry.id   AF-A0A8J6ZKC0-F1
#
_cell.length_a   1.000
_cell.length_b   1.000
_cell.length_c   1.000
_cell.angle_alpha   90.00
_cell.angle_beta   90.00
_cell.angle_gamma   90.00
#
_symmetry.space_group_name_H-M   'P 1'
#
loop_
_entity.id
_entity.type
_entity.pdbx_description
1 polymer ?
#
loop_
_entity_poly.entity_id
_entity_poly.type
_entity_poly.pdbx_seq_one_letter_code
_entity_poly.pdbx_strand_id
1 'polypeptide(L)'
;MKNKITVNKLNEKLHFYLISNGKRYYLFTQDFSKGVYQFFKSGRSESELHKYNLWRKNPRLDKTIEKLPIYMRYVLKEDNAA
;
A
#
# COMPACT_ATOMS: atom_id res chain seq x y z
N MET A 1 -4.76 14.24 8.89
CA MET A 1 -4.99 12.78 8.83
C MET A 1 -3.71 12.11 8.35
N LYS A 2 -3.24 11.02 8.97
CA LYS A 2 -2.01 10.33 8.55
C LYS A 2 -2.37 8.95 8.01
N ASN A 3 -2.62 8.88 6.70
CA ASN A 3 -2.79 7.62 5.99
C ASN A 3 -1.47 6.85 5.99
N LYS A 4 -1.53 5.56 6.33
CA LYS A 4 -0.37 4.67 6.32
C LYS A 4 -0.69 3.35 5.62
N ILE A 5 0.15 2.96 4.68
CA ILE A 5 0.11 1.65 4.04
C ILE A 5 0.90 0.64 4.86
N THR A 6 0.29 -0.51 5.11
CA THR A 6 0.93 -1.64 5.81
C THR A 6 0.74 -2.93 5.01
N VAL A 7 1.62 -3.91 5.24
CA VAL A 7 1.55 -5.21 4.57
C VAL A 7 1.58 -6.35 5.59
N ASN A 8 0.83 -7.40 5.31
CA ASN A 8 0.94 -8.69 5.99
C ASN A 8 1.42 -9.76 4.99
N LYS A 9 2.44 -10.55 5.34
CA LYS A 9 2.93 -11.66 4.53
C LYS A 9 2.29 -12.96 5.02
N LEU A 10 1.58 -13.67 4.14
CA LEU A 10 0.99 -14.98 4.41
C LEU A 10 1.12 -15.86 3.17
N ASN A 11 1.62 -17.10 3.31
CA ASN A 11 1.70 -18.10 2.22
C ASN A 11 2.21 -17.55 0.88
N GLU A 12 3.39 -16.90 0.88
CA GLU A 12 3.97 -16.28 -0.32
C GLU A 12 3.10 -15.21 -1.00
N LYS A 13 2.16 -14.62 -0.26
CA LYS A 13 1.37 -13.46 -0.67
C LYS A 13 1.66 -12.26 0.24
N LEU A 14 1.47 -11.07 -0.32
CA LEU A 14 1.47 -9.80 0.38
C LEU A 14 0.07 -9.22 0.34
N HIS A 15 -0.53 -9.06 1.51
CA HIS A 15 -1.82 -8.41 1.69
C HIS A 15 -1.60 -6.97 2.10
N PHE A 16 -2.14 -6.03 1.32
CA PHE A 16 -1.99 -4.59 1.53
C PHE A 16 -3.17 -4.02 2.28
N TYR A 17 -2.89 -3.10 3.21
CA TYR A 17 -3.90 -2.42 3.99
C TYR A 17 -3.62 -0.93 4.10
N LEU A 18 -4.70 -0.14 4.11
CA LEU A 18 -4.68 1.27 4.48
C LEU A 18 -5.08 1.39 5.96
N ILE A 19 -4.27 2.11 6.74
CA ILE A 19 -4.65 2.60 8.06
C ILE A 19 -5.06 4.06 7.91
N SER A 20 -6.32 4.36 8.22
CA SER A 20 -6.86 5.72 8.24
C SER A 20 -7.82 5.87 9.42
N ASN A 21 -7.72 6.98 10.16
CA ASN A 21 -8.57 7.29 11.32
C ASN A 21 -8.71 6.13 12.33
N GLY A 22 -7.63 5.38 12.57
CA GLY A 22 -7.63 4.23 13.49
C GLY A 22 -8.27 2.95 12.94
N LYS A 23 -8.91 3.01 11.77
CA LYS A 23 -9.48 1.86 11.07
C LYS A 23 -8.46 1.28 10.08
N ARG A 24 -8.59 -0.02 9.83
CA ARG A 24 -7.75 -0.79 8.90
C ARG A 24 -8.61 -1.34 7.77
N TYR A 25 -8.23 -1.02 6.55
CA TYR A 25 -8.96 -1.40 5.35
C TYR A 25 -8.09 -2.27 4.46
N TYR A 26 -8.65 -3.34 3.92
CA TYR A 26 -7.99 -4.15 2.91
C TYR A 26 -7.95 -3.41 1.57
N LEU A 27 -6.82 -3.46 0.87
CA LEU A 27 -6.66 -2.87 -0.46
C LEU A 27 -6.62 -3.96 -1.54
N PHE A 28 -5.59 -4.80 -1.50
CA PHE A 28 -5.41 -5.88 -2.46
C PHE A 28 -4.38 -6.90 -1.96
N THR A 29 -4.26 -8.00 -2.71
CA THR A 29 -3.25 -9.04 -2.50
C THR A 29 -2.42 -9.19 -3.77
N GLN A 30 -1.13 -9.47 -3.62
CA GLN A 30 -0.26 -9.86 -4.73
C GLN A 30 0.76 -10.91 -4.28
N ASP A 31 1.44 -11.53 -5.25
CA ASP A 31 2.54 -12.45 -4.98
C ASP A 31 3.68 -11.77 -4.21
N PHE A 32 4.35 -12.55 -3.37
CA PHE A 32 5.48 -12.08 -2.60
C PHE A 32 6.60 -11.58 -3.51
N SER A 33 7.02 -10.36 -3.25
CA SER A 33 8.23 -9.77 -3.83
C SER A 33 9.07 -9.23 -2.70
N LYS A 34 10.31 -9.73 -2.56
CA LYS A 34 11.23 -9.33 -1.50
C LYS A 34 11.40 -7.82 -1.43
N GLY A 35 11.60 -7.16 -2.57
CA GLY A 35 11.79 -5.70 -2.63
C GLY A 35 10.53 -4.94 -2.23
N VAL A 36 9.35 -5.45 -2.57
CA VAL A 36 8.09 -4.84 -2.15
C VAL A 36 7.89 -5.00 -0.65
N TYR A 37 8.05 -6.22 -0.13
CA TYR A 37 7.92 -6.48 1.30
C TYR A 37 8.90 -5.63 2.12
N GLN A 38 10.18 -5.58 1.72
CA GLN A 38 11.18 -4.77 2.41
C GLN A 38 10.84 -3.28 2.40
N PHE A 39 10.24 -2.78 1.32
CA PHE A 39 9.81 -1.38 1.25
C PHE A 39 8.67 -1.09 2.21
N PHE A 40 7.67 -1.98 2.30
CA PHE A 40 6.43 -1.75 3.08
C PHE A 40 6.42 -2.36 4.49
N LYS A 41 7.37 -3.21 4.90
CA LYS A 41 7.33 -3.93 6.20
C LYS A 41 7.27 -3.02 7.42
N SER A 42 7.84 -1.81 7.36
CA SER A 42 7.78 -0.80 8.43
C SER A 42 6.50 0.07 8.36
N GLY A 43 5.70 -0.18 7.32
CA GLY A 43 4.65 0.66 6.80
C GLY A 43 5.14 2.00 6.26
N ARG A 44 4.35 2.62 5.39
CA ARG A 44 4.71 3.85 4.69
C ARG A 44 3.58 4.85 4.72
N SER A 45 3.92 6.10 5.04
CA SER A 45 2.99 7.21 4.89
C SER A 45 2.78 7.56 3.42
N GLU A 46 1.65 8.18 3.12
CA GLU A 46 1.33 8.66 1.78
C GLU A 46 2.38 9.66 1.25
N SER A 47 2.95 10.51 2.12
CA SER A 47 4.02 11.44 1.75
C SER A 47 5.33 10.72 1.38
N GLU A 48 5.66 9.60 2.01
CA GLU A 48 6.79 8.76 1.61
C GLU A 48 6.57 8.11 0.24
N LEU A 49 5.32 7.77 -0.11
CA LEU A 49 4.97 7.26 -1.43
C LEU A 49 5.11 8.34 -2.50
N HIS A 50 4.70 9.58 -2.23
CA HIS A 50 4.90 10.70 -3.15
C HIS A 50 6.37 11.06 -3.36
N LYS A 51 7.21 10.89 -2.34
CA LYS A 51 8.66 11.06 -2.45
C LYS A 51 9.35 9.89 -3.15
N TYR A 52 8.64 8.77 -3.36
CA TYR A 52 9.19 7.64 -4.08
C TYR A 52 9.34 8.00 -5.55
N ASN A 53 10.58 8.35 -5.87
CA ASN A 53 11.02 8.66 -7.20
C ASN A 53 11.08 7.34 -8.01
N LEU A 54 10.18 7.18 -8.99
CA LEU A 54 10.04 6.00 -9.87
C LEU A 54 11.23 5.87 -10.84
N TRP A 55 12.43 5.61 -10.33
CA TRP A 55 13.65 5.48 -11.16
C TRP A 55 13.81 4.09 -11.77
N ARG A 56 12.71 3.34 -11.94
CA ARG A 56 12.64 1.98 -12.51
C ARG A 56 13.60 0.95 -11.91
N LYS A 57 14.15 1.21 -10.71
CA LYS A 57 15.09 0.29 -10.04
C LYS A 57 14.40 -1.01 -9.60
N ASN A 58 13.07 -0.99 -9.41
CA ASN A 58 12.30 -2.18 -9.09
C ASN A 58 10.90 -2.12 -9.74
N PRO A 59 10.74 -2.66 -10.97
CA PRO A 59 9.49 -2.60 -11.71
C PRO A 59 8.28 -3.19 -10.98
N ARG A 60 8.49 -4.17 -10.09
CA ARG A 60 7.40 -4.75 -9.28
C ARG A 60 6.93 -3.78 -8.19
N LEU A 61 7.87 -3.07 -7.56
CA LEU A 61 7.56 -2.04 -6.57
C LEU A 61 6.89 -0.84 -7.22
N ASP A 62 7.38 -0.38 -8.37
CA ASP A 62 6.79 0.72 -9.14
C ASP A 62 5.31 0.42 -9.45
N LYS A 63 5.04 -0.75 -10.05
CA LYS A 63 3.66 -1.21 -10.33
C LYS A 63 2.80 -1.36 -9.07
N THR A 64 3.40 -1.66 -7.92
CA THR A 64 2.66 -1.74 -6.65
C THR A 64 2.25 -0.33 -6.21
N ILE A 65 3.16 0.64 -6.29
CA ILE A 65 2.92 2.02 -5.89
C ILE A 65 1.89 2.69 -6.81
N GLU A 66 1.98 2.46 -8.12
CA GLU A 66 1.01 2.97 -9.11
C GLU A 66 -0.42 2.49 -8.85
N LYS A 67 -0.60 1.30 -8.27
CA LYS A 67 -1.91 0.74 -7.92
C LYS A 67 -2.49 1.32 -6.64
N LEU A 68 -1.68 1.77 -5.69
CA LEU A 68 -2.20 2.17 -4.37
C LEU A 68 -3.26 3.28 -4.43
N PRO A 69 -3.11 4.36 -5.22
CA PRO A 69 -4.08 5.45 -5.27
C PRO A 69 -5.51 5.02 -5.64
N ILE A 70 -5.66 4.07 -6.58
CA ILE A 70 -7.00 3.65 -7.02
C ILE A 70 -7.73 2.86 -5.93
N TYR A 71 -7.04 1.94 -5.24
CA TYR A 71 -7.62 1.18 -4.12
C TYR A 71 -7.89 2.05 -2.90
N MET A 72 -6.98 2.98 -2.59
CA MET A 72 -7.18 3.93 -1.48
C MET A 72 -8.41 4.80 -1.72
N ARG A 73 -8.57 5.34 -2.94
CA ARG A 73 -9.74 6.16 -3.30
C ARG A 73 -11.04 5.38 -3.15
N TYR A 74 -11.07 4.12 -3.56
CA TYR A 74 -12.24 3.26 -3.46
C TYR A 74 -12.68 3.09 -1.99
N VAL A 75 -11.75 2.65 -1.14
CA VAL A 75 -12.00 2.42 0.28
C VAL A 75 -12.39 3.71 1.02
N LEU A 76 -11.68 4.80 0.78
CA LEU A 76 -11.98 6.08 1.45
C LEU A 76 -13.33 6.65 0.99
N LYS A 77 -13.75 6.38 -0.25
CA LYS A 77 -15.09 6.78 -0.72
C LYS A 77 -16.16 5.98 0.01
N GLU A 78 -15.99 4.67 0.18
CA GLU A 78 -16.92 3.83 0.92
C GLU A 78 -16.99 4.22 2.40
N ASP A 79 -15.87 4.52 3.05
CA ASP A 79 -15.85 4.92 4.46
C ASP A 79 -16.50 6.30 4.71
N ASN A 80 -16.35 7.25 3.79
CA ASN A 80 -17.00 8.56 3.90
C ASN A 80 -18.50 8.54 3.53
N ALA A 81 -18.96 7.47 2.87
CA ALA A 81 -20.36 7.28 2.52
C ALA A 81 -21.15 6.52 3.60
N ALA A 82 -20.47 6.00 4.62
CA ALA A 82 -21.02 5.27 5.76
C ALA A 82 -21.09 6.16 7.01
#